data_AF-A0A951JU51-F1
#
_entry.id   AF-A0A951JU51-F1
#
_cell.length_a   1.000
_cell.length_b   1.000
_cell.length_c   1.000
_cell.angle_alpha   90.00
_cell.angle_beta   90.00
_cell.angle_gamma   90.00
#
_symmetry.space_group_name_H-M   'P 1'
#
loop_
_entity.id
_entity.type
_entity.pdbx_description
1 polymer ?
#
loop_
_entity_poly.entity_id
_entity_poly.type
_entity_poly.pdbx_seq_one_letter_code
_entity_poly.pdbx_strand_id
1 'polypeptide(L)'
;MATEVTHTPAEQHVAAHPTPRDYVNIAIVLAIITAAEVMTYFFRLPGWALWGGLTGMAIAKFTLVVGFYMHLRYDSRMFRRVFLFGLILATTVFLLVLGVFAVGPEGGGAGN
;
A
#
# COMPACT_ATOMS: atom_id res chain seq x y z
N MET A 1 2.94 -58.90 -32.17
CA MET A 1 3.24 -57.59 -32.77
C MET A 1 2.85 -56.55 -31.72
N ALA A 2 3.78 -56.27 -30.79
CA ALA A 2 3.57 -55.37 -29.67
C ALA A 2 4.05 -53.97 -30.07
N THR A 3 3.17 -52.98 -29.99
CA THR A 3 3.51 -51.58 -30.22
C THR A 3 4.28 -51.08 -29.00
N GLU A 4 5.60 -50.98 -29.13
CA GLU A 4 6.45 -50.35 -28.13
C GLU A 4 6.15 -48.84 -28.14
N VAL A 5 5.39 -48.38 -27.15
CA VAL A 5 5.24 -46.96 -26.88
C VAL A 5 6.55 -46.50 -26.26
N THR A 6 7.44 -45.96 -27.09
CA THR A 6 8.64 -45.25 -26.65
C THR A 6 8.21 -44.02 -25.84
N HIS A 7 8.10 -44.18 -24.53
CA HIS A 7 8.03 -43.06 -23.61
C HIS A 7 9.41 -42.42 -23.55
N THR A 8 9.64 -41.41 -24.39
CA THR A 8 10.79 -40.51 -24.29
C THR A 8 10.71 -39.76 -22.94
N PRO A 9 11.66 -39.94 -22.00
CA PRO A 9 11.74 -39.12 -20.79
C PRO A 9 12.57 -37.89 -21.12
N ALA A 10 12.05 -37.01 -21.97
CA ALA A 10 12.70 -35.75 -22.29
C ALA A 10 11.64 -34.67 -22.44
N GLU A 11 11.23 -34.12 -21.31
CA GLU A 11 11.27 -32.67 -21.09
C GLU A 11 10.87 -32.40 -19.64
N GLN A 12 11.86 -32.11 -18.83
CA GLN A 12 11.68 -31.36 -17.59
C GLN A 12 11.25 -29.93 -17.98
N HIS A 13 9.97 -29.76 -18.31
CA HIS A 13 9.33 -28.44 -18.28
C HIS A 13 9.14 -28.02 -16.81
N VAL A 14 10.24 -27.75 -16.11
CA VAL A 14 10.24 -26.85 -14.95
C VAL A 14 10.22 -25.43 -15.53
N ALA A 15 9.14 -25.11 -16.24
CA ALA A 15 8.85 -23.76 -16.64
C ALA A 15 8.65 -22.97 -15.34
N ALA A 16 9.58 -22.05 -15.08
CA ALA A 16 9.58 -21.11 -13.98
C ALA A 16 8.17 -20.60 -13.64
N HIS A 17 7.55 -21.16 -12.60
CA HIS A 17 6.34 -20.59 -12.04
C HIS A 17 6.68 -19.21 -11.49
N PRO A 18 5.97 -18.14 -11.89
CA PRO A 18 6.24 -16.76 -11.46
C PRO A 18 6.27 -16.71 -9.93
N THR A 19 7.44 -16.37 -9.39
CA THR A 19 7.83 -16.72 -8.03
C THR A 19 7.05 -15.91 -6.99
N PRO A 20 6.31 -16.57 -6.07
CA PRO A 20 5.70 -15.94 -4.88
C PRO A 20 6.69 -15.22 -3.94
N ARG A 21 8.00 -15.37 -4.19
CA ARG A 21 9.10 -14.90 -3.35
C ARG A 21 9.17 -13.38 -3.24
N ASP A 22 8.83 -12.65 -4.30
CA ASP A 22 8.85 -11.18 -4.25
C ASP A 22 7.80 -10.67 -3.26
N TYR A 23 6.57 -11.18 -3.34
CA TYR A 23 5.49 -10.83 -2.41
C TYR A 23 5.84 -11.16 -0.95
N VAL A 24 6.57 -12.25 -0.71
CA VAL A 24 7.05 -12.62 0.64
C VAL A 24 8.09 -11.62 1.14
N ASN A 25 9.04 -11.18 0.32
CA ASN A 25 10.03 -10.16 0.71
C ASN A 25 9.35 -8.82 1.06
N ILE A 26 8.35 -8.45 0.28
CA ILE A 26 7.52 -7.27 0.52
C ILE A 26 6.70 -7.42 1.82
N ALA A 27 6.17 -8.62 2.11
CA ALA A 27 5.51 -8.93 3.37
C ALA A 27 6.41 -8.67 4.57
N ILE A 28 7.67 -9.13 4.47
CA ILE A 28 8.66 -9.00 5.54
C ILE A 28 8.99 -7.53 5.77
N VAL A 29 9.20 -6.75 4.71
CA VAL A 29 9.40 -5.29 4.84
C VAL A 29 8.20 -4.63 5.51
N LEU A 30 6.98 -4.98 5.09
CA LEU A 30 5.76 -4.43 5.70
C LEU A 30 5.69 -4.77 7.20
N ALA A 31 6.01 -6.02 7.56
CA ALA A 31 6.02 -6.49 8.94
C ALA A 31 7.07 -5.74 9.78
N ILE A 32 8.26 -5.48 9.24
CA ILE A 32 9.28 -4.68 9.92
C ILE A 32 8.79 -3.24 10.15
N ILE A 33 8.16 -2.62 9.15
CA ILE A 33 7.59 -1.27 9.29
C ILE A 33 6.47 -1.25 10.34
N THR A 34 5.66 -2.31 10.44
CA THR A 34 4.63 -2.45 11.49
C THR A 34 5.23 -2.66 12.87
N ALA A 35 6.26 -3.50 12.99
CA ALA A 35 6.98 -3.70 14.24
C ALA A 35 7.60 -2.38 14.71
N ALA A 36 8.26 -1.64 13.82
CA ALA A 36 8.82 -0.32 14.11
C ALA A 36 7.76 0.67 14.60
N GLU A 37 6.58 0.70 13.96
CA GLU A 37 5.44 1.52 14.42
C GLU A 37 5.01 1.13 15.84
N VAL A 38 4.82 -0.16 16.12
CA VAL A 38 4.46 -0.63 17.45
C VAL A 38 5.51 -0.22 18.49
N MET A 39 6.80 -0.32 18.15
CA MET A 39 7.90 0.10 19.02
C MET A 39 7.85 1.61 19.33
N THR A 40 7.41 2.47 18.40
CA THR A 40 7.29 3.91 18.69
C THR A 40 6.30 4.22 19.81
N TYR A 41 5.33 3.34 20.12
CA TYR A 41 4.45 3.52 21.28
C TYR A 41 5.12 3.15 22.61
N PHE A 42 6.14 2.29 22.59
CA PHE A 42 6.89 1.92 23.79
C PHE A 42 7.92 2.99 24.17
N PHE A 43 8.52 3.64 23.17
CA PHE A 43 9.40 4.77 23.39
C PHE A 43 8.55 6.03 23.55
N ARG A 44 8.64 6.68 24.72
CA ARG A 44 7.89 7.90 25.06
C ARG A 44 8.41 9.12 24.28
N LEU A 45 8.19 9.11 22.97
CA LEU A 45 8.64 10.13 22.02
C LEU A 45 7.80 11.41 22.18
N PRO A 46 8.37 12.58 21.84
CA PRO A 46 7.62 13.83 21.86
C PRO A 46 6.48 13.78 20.83
N GLY A 47 5.31 14.35 21.18
CA GLY A 47 4.06 14.18 20.44
C GLY A 47 4.12 14.56 18.95
N TRP A 48 4.95 15.54 18.57
CA TRP A 48 5.16 15.93 17.17
C TRP A 48 5.92 14.86 16.37
N ALA A 49 6.90 14.19 16.99
CA ALA A 49 7.67 13.13 16.36
C ALA A 49 6.83 11.86 16.22
N LEU A 50 5.93 11.58 17.17
CA LEU A 50 4.94 10.53 17.05
C LEU A 50 3.99 10.79 15.87
N TRP A 51 3.36 11.97 15.81
CA TRP A 51 2.48 12.33 14.69
C TRP A 51 3.17 12.20 13.33
N GLY A 52 4.36 12.78 13.17
CA GLY A 52 5.11 12.69 11.92
C GLY A 52 5.56 11.26 11.58
N GLY A 53 6.06 10.52 12.57
CA GLY A 53 6.54 9.15 12.40
C GLY A 53 5.43 8.17 12.03
N LEU A 54 4.29 8.22 12.74
CA LEU A 54 3.14 7.37 12.47
C LEU A 54 2.54 7.66 11.09
N THR A 55 2.33 8.94 10.74
CA THR A 55 1.84 9.32 9.41
C THR A 55 2.80 8.89 8.31
N GLY A 56 4.11 9.08 8.48
CA GLY A 56 5.11 8.65 7.51
C GLY A 56 5.12 7.13 7.30
N MET A 57 5.11 6.35 8.39
CA MET A 57 5.05 4.89 8.32
C MET A 57 3.74 4.40 7.70
N ALA A 58 2.61 5.06 7.96
CA ALA A 58 1.31 4.71 7.37
C ALA A 58 1.30 4.93 5.84
N ILE A 59 1.82 6.07 5.36
CA ILE A 59 1.94 6.36 3.93
C ILE A 59 2.87 5.34 3.25
N ALA A 60 3.99 5.00 3.89
CA ALA A 60 4.94 4.02 3.37
C ALA A 60 4.27 2.65 3.20
N LYS A 61 3.59 2.15 4.24
CA LYS A 61 2.83 0.89 4.18
C LYS A 61 1.78 0.92 3.07
N PHE A 62 0.97 1.98 3.03
CA PHE A 62 -0.07 2.14 2.02
C PHE A 62 0.50 2.06 0.59
N THR A 63 1.58 2.81 0.32
CA THR A 63 2.24 2.81 -1.00
C THR A 63 2.76 1.42 -1.37
N LEU A 64 3.34 0.71 -0.41
CA LEU A 64 3.90 -0.63 -0.60
C LEU A 64 2.80 -1.67 -0.86
N VAL A 65 1.69 -1.60 -0.11
CA VAL A 65 0.50 -2.44 -0.32
C VAL A 65 -0.13 -2.21 -1.68
N VAL A 66 -0.38 -0.95 -2.05
CA VAL A 66 -1.00 -0.64 -3.34
C VAL A 66 -0.07 -0.99 -4.50
N GLY A 67 1.23 -0.69 -4.38
CA GLY A 67 2.21 -0.98 -5.43
C GLY A 67 2.39 -2.48 -5.69
N PHE A 68 2.50 -3.29 -4.64
CA PHE A 68 2.89 -4.69 -4.77
C PHE A 68 1.74 -5.68 -4.53
N TYR A 69 0.92 -5.53 -3.48
CA TYR A 69 -0.15 -6.48 -3.17
C TYR A 69 -1.41 -6.29 -4.02
N MET A 70 -1.74 -5.06 -4.40
CA MET A 70 -2.86 -4.76 -5.31
C MET A 70 -2.49 -4.92 -6.80
N HIS A 71 -1.32 -5.49 -7.12
CA HIS A 71 -0.83 -5.73 -8.48
C HIS A 71 -0.59 -4.49 -9.37
N LEU A 72 -0.79 -3.26 -8.91
CA LEU A 72 -0.62 -2.04 -9.72
C LEU A 72 0.76 -1.86 -10.39
N ARG A 73 1.83 -2.45 -9.82
CA ARG A 73 3.17 -2.44 -10.42
C ARG A 73 3.32 -3.44 -11.57
N TYR A 74 2.57 -4.53 -11.54
CA TYR A 74 2.60 -5.61 -12.54
C TYR A 74 1.43 -5.52 -13.53
N ASP A 75 0.40 -4.74 -13.23
CA ASP A 75 -0.78 -4.51 -14.07
C ASP A 75 -0.64 -3.20 -14.89
N SER A 76 -1.54 -3.02 -15.86
CA SER A 76 -1.56 -1.90 -16.78
C SER A 76 -1.63 -0.54 -16.06
N ARG A 77 -0.99 0.48 -16.64
CA ARG A 77 -0.98 1.87 -16.11
C ARG A 77 -2.38 2.48 -15.92
N MET A 78 -3.43 1.82 -16.40
CA MET A 78 -4.82 2.23 -16.23
C MET A 78 -5.31 2.01 -14.80
N PHE A 79 -5.07 0.84 -14.20
CA PHE A 79 -5.47 0.57 -12.80
C PHE A 79 -4.79 1.53 -11.82
N ARG A 80 -3.51 1.84 -12.05
CA ARG A 80 -2.79 2.84 -11.27
C ARG A 80 -3.43 4.23 -11.34
N ARG A 81 -3.88 4.64 -12.53
CA ARG A 81 -4.50 5.96 -12.71
C ARG A 81 -5.86 6.05 -12.05
N VAL A 82 -6.70 5.02 -12.16
CA VAL A 82 -8.03 5.01 -11.52
C VAL A 82 -7.91 5.05 -10.00
N PHE A 83 -6.99 4.27 -9.42
CA PHE A 83 -6.73 4.30 -7.99
C PHE A 83 -6.24 5.67 -7.53
N LEU A 84 -5.27 6.26 -8.24
CA LEU A 84 -4.73 7.57 -7.88
C LEU A 84 -5.76 8.69 -8.04
N PHE A 85 -6.61 8.62 -9.07
CA PHE A 85 -7.76 9.51 -9.22
C PHE A 85 -8.72 9.40 -8.03
N GLY A 86 -9.04 8.17 -7.61
CA GLY A 86 -9.87 7.91 -6.42
C GLY A 86 -9.24 8.47 -5.15
N LEU A 87 -7.93 8.31 -4.96
CA LEU A 87 -7.20 8.87 -3.83
C LEU A 87 -7.25 10.40 -3.82
N ILE A 88 -6.97 11.05 -4.95
CA ILE A 88 -7.03 12.51 -5.09
C ILE A 88 -8.45 13.01 -4.84
N LEU A 89 -9.46 12.35 -5.43
CA LEU A 89 -10.86 12.70 -5.25
C LEU A 89 -11.26 12.57 -3.78
N ALA A 90 -10.92 11.46 -3.12
CA ALA A 90 -11.22 11.23 -1.71
C ALA A 90 -10.55 12.27 -0.80
N THR A 91 -9.26 12.57 -1.02
CA THR A 91 -8.55 13.62 -0.27
C THR A 91 -9.17 15.00 -0.51
N THR A 92 -9.54 15.30 -1.75
CA THR A 92 -10.17 16.58 -2.11
C THR A 92 -11.50 16.75 -1.40
N VAL A 93 -12.40 15.76 -1.50
CA VAL A 93 -13.72 15.80 -0.84
C VAL A 93 -13.56 15.86 0.67
N PHE A 94 -12.64 15.09 1.26
CA PHE A 94 -12.34 15.13 2.68
C PHE A 94 -11.92 16.53 3.15
N LEU A 95 -10.99 17.18 2.43
CA LEU A 95 -10.57 18.54 2.74
C LEU A 95 -11.69 19.57 2.53
N LEU A 96 -12.55 19.37 1.53
CA LEU A 96 -13.67 20.26 1.25
C LEU A 96 -14.70 20.19 2.39
N VAL A 97 -15.04 18.99 2.85
CA VAL A 97 -15.93 18.78 3.99
C VAL A 97 -15.33 19.36 5.27
N LEU A 98 -14.05 19.09 5.55
CA LEU A 98 -13.36 19.70 6.68
C LEU A 98 -13.36 21.22 6.59
N GLY A 99 -13.13 21.78 5.40
CA GLY A 99 -13.21 23.21 5.16
C GLY A 99 -14.59 23.78 5.45
N VAL A 100 -15.67 23.11 5.02
CA VAL A 100 -17.05 23.54 5.30
C VAL A 100 -17.36 23.53 6.79
N PHE A 101 -16.91 22.54 7.55
CA PHE A 101 -17.10 22.51 9.00
C PHE A 101 -16.18 23.47 9.76
N ALA A 102 -14.93 23.66 9.29
CA ALA A 102 -13.98 24.60 9.87
C ALA A 102 -14.35 26.07 9.57
N VAL A 103 -14.99 26.32 8.43
CA VAL A 103 -15.58 27.61 8.02
C VAL A 103 -17.10 27.63 8.30
N GLY A 104 -17.61 26.70 9.09
CA GLY A 104 -19.02 26.62 9.48
C GLY A 104 -19.42 27.80 10.39
N PRO A 105 -20.71 28.18 10.41
CA PRO A 105 -21.22 29.48 10.87
C PRO A 105 -21.15 29.78 12.38
N GLU A 106 -20.22 29.17 13.13
CA GLU A 106 -19.89 29.58 14.51
C GLU A 106 -18.65 30.50 14.58
N GLY A 107 -18.12 30.93 13.43
CA GLY A 107 -17.06 31.94 13.31
C GLY A 107 -17.55 33.40 13.19
N GLY A 108 -18.80 33.69 13.57
CA GLY A 108 -19.33 35.04 13.61
C GLY A 108 -19.04 35.76 14.93
N GLY A 109 -17.86 36.38 15.06
CA GLY A 109 -17.63 37.37 16.12
C GLY A 109 -16.18 37.58 16.55
N ALA A 110 -15.47 38.47 15.85
CA ALA A 110 -14.57 39.49 16.41
C ALA A 110 -13.74 40.10 15.27
N GLY A 111 -13.97 41.36 14.90
CA GLY A 111 -13.03 42.02 14.00
C GLY A 111 -13.39 43.33 13.29
N ASN A 112 -14.38 44.12 13.73
CA ASN A 112 -14.41 45.58 13.54
C ASN A 112 -15.50 46.24 14.41
#